data_AF-A0A1C6RRX9-F1
#
_entry.id   AF-A0A1C6RRX9-F1
#
_cell.length_a   1.000
_cell.length_b   1.000
_cell.length_c   1.000
_cell.angle_alpha   90.00
_cell.angle_beta   90.00
_cell.angle_gamma   90.00
#
_symmetry.space_group_name_H-M   'P 1'
#
loop_
_entity.id
_entity.type
_entity.pdbx_description
1 polymer ?
#
loop_
_entity_poly.entity_id
_entity_poly.type
_entity_poly.pdbx_seq_one_letter_code
_entity_poly.pdbx_strand_id
1 'polypeptide(L)'
;MSRWWTEAVAALGDVVPLPLATLLLLLVALLVALGWYFFPAWVPRRLPRLPRLRLPRFRFPRLPRWRLPRLRRLPRRRRRPRTTAEAPTVPAPRAGAPEQPAAAHASLADRLAAEGRYAESVRERLRDMIRELVVGRVVEHRPGMTVAELTAAAARVRPRVHPPLHAAGTIFSDLWYAQRPATPEHDRRMRELATDLHRELSGDPEDGERR
;
A
#
# COMPACT_ATOMS: atom_id res chain seq x y z
N MET A 1 7.63 -31.45 35.52
CA MET A 1 6.85 -31.68 34.27
C MET A 1 5.82 -32.77 34.58
N SER A 2 4.55 -32.50 34.35
CA SER A 2 3.41 -33.30 34.85
C SER A 2 3.36 -34.70 34.22
N ARG A 3 3.20 -35.75 35.04
CA ARG A 3 3.03 -37.15 34.61
C ARG A 3 1.91 -37.36 33.59
N TRP A 4 0.91 -36.50 33.64
CA TRP A 4 -0.19 -36.46 32.66
C TRP A 4 0.28 -36.16 31.23
N TRP A 5 1.34 -35.37 31.04
CA TRP A 5 1.90 -35.06 29.72
C TRP A 5 2.53 -36.29 29.07
N THR A 6 3.25 -37.11 29.86
CA THR A 6 3.90 -38.31 29.36
C THR A 6 2.91 -39.41 29.00
N GLU A 7 1.82 -39.57 29.77
CA GLU A 7 0.74 -40.53 29.44
C GLU A 7 -0.01 -40.13 28.17
N ALA A 8 -0.30 -38.83 27.99
CA ALA A 8 -0.96 -38.34 26.78
C ALA A 8 -0.09 -38.52 25.52
N VAL A 9 1.23 -38.30 25.63
CA VAL A 9 2.17 -38.48 24.50
C VAL A 9 2.35 -39.96 24.17
N ALA A 10 2.42 -40.83 25.18
CA ALA A 10 2.51 -42.28 24.98
C ALA A 10 1.26 -42.84 24.29
N ALA A 11 0.06 -42.46 24.75
CA ALA A 11 -1.20 -42.88 24.13
C ALA A 11 -1.37 -42.35 22.70
N LEU A 12 -0.82 -41.18 22.37
CA LEU A 12 -0.85 -40.61 21.03
C LEU A 12 0.15 -41.29 20.07
N GLY A 13 1.28 -41.77 20.60
CA GLY A 13 2.28 -42.53 19.85
C GLY A 13 1.81 -43.92 19.41
N ASP A 14 0.99 -44.59 20.23
CA ASP A 14 0.45 -45.92 19.90
C ASP A 14 -0.65 -45.89 18.83
N VAL A 15 -1.33 -44.74 18.67
CA VAL A 15 -2.46 -44.59 17.73
C VAL A 15 -2.01 -44.03 16.37
N VAL A 16 -0.87 -43.35 16.30
CA VAL A 16 -0.38 -42.69 15.08
C VAL A 16 0.86 -43.40 14.54
N PRO A 17 0.73 -44.24 13.49
CA PRO A 17 1.90 -44.87 12.88
C PRO A 17 2.87 -43.81 12.34
N LEU A 18 4.18 -44.01 12.54
CA LEU A 18 5.27 -43.11 12.12
C LEU A 18 5.09 -42.48 10.72
N PRO A 19 4.73 -43.22 9.65
CA PRO A 19 4.51 -42.61 8.32
C PRO A 19 3.36 -41.60 8.32
N LEU A 20 2.29 -41.86 9.08
CA LEU A 20 1.13 -40.98 9.19
C LEU A 20 1.47 -39.71 9.96
N ALA A 21 2.30 -39.81 11.01
CA ALA A 21 2.85 -38.65 11.70
C ALA A 21 3.68 -37.76 10.76
N THR A 22 4.53 -38.35 9.91
CA THR A 22 5.32 -37.58 8.93
C THR A 22 4.44 -36.91 7.88
N LEU A 23 3.40 -37.59 7.37
CA LEU A 23 2.46 -37.00 6.42
C LEU A 23 1.67 -35.84 7.03
N LEU A 24 1.22 -35.97 8.29
CA LEU A 24 0.55 -34.88 9.01
C LEU A 24 1.47 -33.67 9.19
N LEU A 25 2.74 -33.89 9.53
CA LEU A 25 3.70 -32.82 9.74
C LEU A 25 4.03 -32.09 8.43
N LEU A 26 4.20 -32.83 7.33
CA LEU A 26 4.35 -32.27 5.99
C LEU A 26 3.10 -31.52 5.54
N LEU A 27 1.91 -32.03 5.83
CA LEU A 27 0.64 -31.37 5.52
C LEU A 27 0.52 -30.04 6.27
N VAL A 28 0.85 -30.00 7.56
CA VAL A 28 0.86 -28.76 8.35
C VAL A 28 1.89 -27.77 7.79
N ALA A 29 3.11 -28.21 7.51
CA ALA A 29 4.15 -27.36 6.94
C ALA A 29 3.73 -26.79 5.57
N LEU A 30 3.12 -27.62 4.72
CA LEU A 30 2.58 -27.20 3.43
C LEU A 30 1.46 -26.18 3.61
N LEU A 31 0.50 -26.41 4.51
CA LEU A 31 -0.60 -25.48 4.79
C LEU A 31 -0.08 -24.15 5.34
N VAL A 32 0.96 -24.15 6.18
CA VAL A 32 1.61 -22.94 6.70
C VAL A 32 2.32 -22.19 5.57
N ALA A 33 3.10 -22.87 4.73
CA ALA A 33 3.78 -22.25 3.60
C ALA A 33 2.80 -21.69 2.57
N LEU A 34 1.74 -22.45 2.25
CA LEU A 34 0.66 -22.03 1.35
C LEU A 34 -0.10 -20.85 1.95
N GLY A 35 -0.37 -20.89 3.26
CA GLY A 35 -0.93 -19.78 4.01
C GLY A 35 -0.06 -18.53 3.86
N TRP A 36 1.23 -18.62 4.15
CA TRP A 36 2.18 -17.49 4.06
C TRP A 36 2.30 -16.94 2.63
N TYR A 37 2.33 -17.82 1.63
CA TYR A 37 2.47 -17.46 0.22
C TYR A 37 1.18 -16.88 -0.40
N PHE A 38 0.00 -17.32 0.04
CA PHE A 38 -1.28 -16.75 -0.39
C PHE A 38 -1.75 -15.56 0.46
N PHE A 39 -1.17 -15.33 1.65
CA PHE A 39 -1.43 -14.17 2.53
C PHE A 39 -0.34 -13.05 2.59
N PRO A 40 0.41 -12.67 1.52
CA PRO A 40 1.37 -11.57 1.61
C PRO A 40 0.72 -10.18 1.53
N ALA A 41 -0.61 -10.08 1.37
CA ALA A 41 -1.30 -8.80 1.14
C ALA A 41 -2.26 -8.35 2.26
N TRP A 42 -2.42 -9.11 3.35
CA TRP A 42 -3.38 -8.74 4.41
C TRP A 42 -3.03 -9.27 5.81
N VAL A 43 -1.81 -8.99 6.29
CA VAL A 43 -1.55 -9.01 7.74
C VAL A 43 -1.64 -7.57 8.26
N PRO A 44 -2.85 -7.07 8.59
CA PRO A 44 -2.97 -5.90 9.45
C PRO A 44 -2.42 -6.29 10.82
N ARG A 45 -1.31 -5.67 11.25
CA ARG A 45 -0.79 -5.78 12.62
C ARG A 45 -1.66 -5.02 13.64
N ARG A 46 -2.98 -5.05 13.49
CA ARG A 46 -3.93 -4.61 14.51
C ARG A 46 -4.40 -5.85 15.27
N LEU A 47 -3.58 -6.31 16.21
CA LEU A 47 -4.13 -7.10 17.32
C LEU A 47 -5.06 -6.15 18.10
N PRO A 48 -6.36 -6.45 18.24
CA PRO A 48 -7.21 -5.68 19.13
C PRO A 48 -6.63 -5.77 20.53
N ARG A 49 -6.40 -4.63 21.17
CA ARG A 49 -5.95 -4.56 22.56
C ARG A 49 -6.94 -5.34 23.41
N LEU A 50 -6.53 -6.49 23.94
CA LEU A 50 -7.33 -7.22 24.93
C LEU A 50 -7.54 -6.29 26.14
N PRO A 51 -8.79 -6.01 26.53
CA PRO A 51 -9.04 -5.15 27.67
C PRO A 51 -8.58 -5.86 28.94
N ARG A 52 -7.79 -5.16 29.75
CA ARG A 52 -7.38 -5.64 31.08
C ARG A 52 -8.64 -5.95 31.91
N LEU A 53 -8.77 -7.19 32.38
CA LEU A 53 -9.81 -7.59 33.31
C LEU A 53 -9.75 -6.75 34.59
N ARG A 54 -10.75 -5.90 34.80
CA ARG A 54 -11.26 -5.50 36.12
C ARG A 54 -12.77 -5.25 35.99
N LEU A 55 -13.58 -6.16 36.56
CA LEU A 55 -14.99 -5.88 36.85
C LEU A 55 -15.08 -5.06 38.14
N PRO A 56 -15.95 -4.03 38.18
CA PRO A 56 -17.25 -4.21 38.80
C PRO A 56 -18.44 -3.65 38.00
N ARG A 57 -19.62 -4.10 38.42
CA ARG A 57 -20.94 -4.06 37.78
C ARG A 57 -21.43 -2.67 37.37
N PHE A 58 -21.80 -2.52 36.10
CA PHE A 58 -22.78 -1.54 35.65
C PHE A 58 -23.94 -2.22 34.94
N ARG A 59 -25.14 -2.02 35.52
CA ARG A 59 -26.42 -2.57 35.06
C ARG A 59 -26.97 -1.64 33.99
N PHE A 60 -26.77 -1.96 32.70
CA PHE A 60 -27.36 -1.20 31.60
C PHE A 60 -28.72 -1.79 31.19
N PRO A 61 -29.78 -0.96 31.07
CA PRO A 61 -31.11 -1.39 30.65
C PRO A 61 -31.18 -1.75 29.16
N ARG A 62 -32.13 -2.62 28.83
CA ARG A 62 -32.33 -3.29 27.55
C ARG A 62 -32.59 -2.29 26.41
N LEU A 63 -31.78 -2.33 25.35
CA LEU A 63 -32.05 -1.64 24.08
C LEU A 63 -32.40 -2.65 22.98
N PRO A 64 -33.35 -2.30 22.07
CA PRO A 64 -34.09 -3.23 21.24
C PRO A 64 -33.31 -3.79 20.03
N ARG A 65 -33.74 -4.96 19.56
CA ARG A 65 -33.14 -5.77 18.48
C ARG A 65 -33.35 -5.18 17.08
N TRP A 66 -32.24 -5.13 16.33
CA TRP A 66 -32.02 -5.59 14.94
C TRP A 66 -32.93 -5.12 13.79
N ARG A 67 -32.28 -4.69 12.69
CA ARG A 67 -32.48 -5.25 11.34
C ARG A 67 -31.35 -4.82 10.38
N LEU A 68 -30.47 -5.76 10.02
CA LEU A 68 -29.47 -5.62 8.95
C LEU A 68 -30.11 -5.96 7.59
N PRO A 69 -30.12 -5.06 6.58
CA PRO A 69 -30.52 -5.41 5.23
C PRO A 69 -29.38 -6.12 4.47
N ARG A 70 -29.63 -7.40 4.24
CA ARG A 70 -29.11 -8.36 3.25
C ARG A 70 -28.01 -7.90 2.27
N LEU A 71 -26.88 -8.59 2.38
CA LEU A 71 -25.84 -8.78 1.36
C LEU A 71 -26.44 -9.17 0.00
N ARG A 72 -26.24 -8.33 -1.03
CA ARG A 72 -26.47 -8.69 -2.43
C ARG A 72 -25.12 -9.02 -3.08
N ARG A 73 -25.08 -10.22 -3.65
CA ARG A 73 -23.91 -10.96 -4.14
C ARG A 73 -23.22 -10.26 -5.33
N LEU A 74 -21.89 -10.37 -5.38
CA LEU A 74 -21.08 -10.06 -6.58
C LEU A 74 -21.53 -10.91 -7.79
N PRO A 75 -21.54 -10.35 -9.01
CA PRO A 75 -21.25 -11.12 -10.20
C PRO A 75 -19.73 -11.13 -10.45
N ARG A 76 -19.16 -12.33 -10.35
CA ARG A 76 -17.92 -12.71 -11.04
C ARG A 76 -18.13 -12.60 -12.56
N ARG A 77 -16.98 -12.64 -13.26
CA ARG A 77 -16.79 -13.04 -14.68
C ARG A 77 -16.97 -11.86 -15.67
N ARG A 78 -16.11 -11.65 -16.67
CA ARG A 78 -15.32 -12.59 -17.48
C ARG A 78 -14.00 -11.93 -17.94
N ARG A 79 -12.90 -12.68 -17.80
CA ARG A 79 -11.79 -12.62 -18.75
C ARG A 79 -12.29 -13.12 -20.10
N ARG A 80 -11.99 -12.42 -21.19
CA ARG A 80 -11.96 -12.97 -22.56
C ARG A 80 -10.97 -12.16 -23.42
N PRO A 81 -10.49 -12.73 -24.54
CA PRO A 81 -9.06 -12.86 -24.79
C PRO A 81 -8.55 -11.87 -25.82
N ARG A 82 -7.24 -11.68 -25.77
CA ARG A 82 -6.43 -11.03 -26.81
C ARG A 82 -6.47 -11.91 -28.05
N THR A 83 -6.92 -11.36 -29.19
CA THR A 83 -6.66 -11.94 -30.51
C THR A 83 -5.99 -10.86 -31.35
N THR A 84 -4.95 -11.29 -32.03
CA THR A 84 -3.95 -10.55 -32.78
C THR A 84 -4.46 -10.20 -34.18
N ALA A 85 -3.93 -9.09 -34.71
CA ALA A 85 -3.75 -8.75 -36.12
C ALA A 85 -5.00 -8.53 -37.00
N GLU A 86 -5.19 -7.28 -37.41
CA GLU A 86 -5.00 -6.87 -38.81
C GLU A 86 -4.72 -5.36 -38.88
N ALA A 87 -3.84 -4.96 -39.79
CA ALA A 87 -3.28 -3.61 -39.92
C ALA A 87 -4.12 -2.74 -40.91
N PRO A 88 -3.70 -1.51 -41.22
CA PRO A 88 -4.46 -0.29 -40.98
C PRO A 88 -5.27 0.19 -42.19
N THR A 89 -6.44 0.76 -41.95
CA THR A 89 -7.10 1.65 -42.91
C THR A 89 -7.13 3.04 -42.30
N VAL A 90 -6.33 3.94 -42.85
CA VAL A 90 -6.30 5.37 -42.50
C VAL A 90 -7.61 6.00 -42.99
N PRO A 91 -8.43 6.62 -42.12
CA PRO A 91 -9.48 7.53 -42.57
C PRO A 91 -8.95 8.98 -42.54
N ALA A 92 -9.31 9.71 -43.59
CA ALA A 92 -9.06 11.13 -43.80
C ALA A 92 -9.45 12.03 -42.60
N PRO A 93 -8.82 13.22 -42.47
CA PRO A 93 -9.00 14.11 -41.32
C PRO A 93 -10.46 14.59 -41.18
N ARG A 94 -11.07 14.27 -40.04
CA ARG A 94 -12.31 14.93 -39.61
C ARG A 94 -11.96 16.18 -38.83
N ALA A 95 -12.35 17.32 -39.40
CA ALA A 95 -12.41 18.59 -38.69
C ALA A 95 -13.41 18.50 -37.53
N GLY A 96 -13.02 19.08 -36.39
CA GLY A 96 -13.93 19.59 -35.37
C GLY A 96 -14.78 18.57 -34.62
N ALA A 97 -14.15 17.69 -33.84
CA ALA A 97 -14.78 17.22 -32.61
C ALA A 97 -14.34 18.16 -31.48
N PRO A 98 -15.23 18.56 -30.55
CA PRO A 98 -14.77 19.27 -29.36
C PRO A 98 -13.73 18.38 -28.69
N GLU A 99 -12.55 18.94 -28.45
CA GLU A 99 -11.53 18.38 -27.57
C GLU A 99 -12.25 17.98 -26.29
N GLN A 100 -12.60 16.69 -26.15
CA GLN A 100 -12.83 16.15 -24.83
C GLN A 100 -11.50 16.40 -24.14
N PRO A 101 -11.43 17.27 -23.10
CA PRO A 101 -10.18 17.52 -22.43
C PRO A 101 -9.67 16.15 -22.06
N ALA A 102 -8.51 15.77 -22.64
CA ALA A 102 -7.93 14.45 -22.51
C ALA A 102 -8.12 14.06 -21.06
N ALA A 103 -9.03 13.12 -20.77
CA ALA A 103 -9.44 12.83 -19.41
C ALA A 103 -8.16 12.46 -18.68
N ALA A 104 -7.60 13.43 -17.96
CA ALA A 104 -6.21 13.41 -17.57
C ALA A 104 -6.05 12.12 -16.81
N HIS A 105 -5.28 11.17 -17.34
CA HIS A 105 -5.22 9.84 -16.76
C HIS A 105 -4.76 10.03 -15.32
N ALA A 106 -5.72 9.98 -14.39
CA ALA A 106 -5.48 10.31 -12.99
C ALA A 106 -4.36 9.39 -12.51
N SER A 107 -3.33 9.96 -11.87
CA SER A 107 -2.18 9.17 -11.45
C SER A 107 -2.65 7.99 -10.58
N LEU A 108 -1.85 6.93 -10.50
CA LEU A 108 -2.21 5.80 -9.64
C LEU A 108 -2.46 6.25 -8.19
N ALA A 109 -1.66 7.20 -7.69
CA ALA A 109 -1.86 7.82 -6.39
C ALA A 109 -3.24 8.50 -6.28
N ASP A 110 -3.67 9.22 -7.30
CA ASP A 110 -4.96 9.93 -7.28
C ASP A 110 -6.16 8.98 -7.25
N ARG A 111 -6.06 7.87 -8.00
CA ARG A 111 -7.09 6.81 -7.96
C ARG A 111 -7.16 6.16 -6.57
N LEU A 112 -6.02 5.87 -5.97
CA LEU A 112 -5.97 5.31 -4.62
C LEU A 112 -6.55 6.27 -3.57
N ALA A 113 -6.26 7.57 -3.69
CA ALA A 113 -6.83 8.58 -2.80
C ALA A 113 -8.35 8.68 -2.96
N ALA A 114 -8.87 8.60 -4.19
CA ALA A 114 -10.31 8.59 -4.46
C ALA A 114 -11.02 7.34 -3.88
N GLU A 115 -10.31 6.22 -3.76
CA GLU A 115 -10.78 5.00 -3.08
C GLU A 115 -10.67 5.08 -1.54
N GLY A 116 -10.17 6.19 -0.98
CA GLY A 116 -9.90 6.35 0.45
C GLY A 116 -8.66 5.59 0.95
N ARG A 117 -7.83 5.10 0.03
CA ARG A 117 -6.62 4.30 0.30
C ARG A 117 -5.40 5.22 0.45
N TYR A 118 -5.47 6.10 1.44
CA TYR A 118 -4.50 7.18 1.61
C TYR A 118 -3.08 6.72 1.92
N ALA A 119 -2.90 5.58 2.60
CA ALA A 119 -1.56 5.06 2.81
C ALA A 119 -0.93 4.71 1.46
N GLU A 120 -1.62 3.91 0.65
CA GLU A 120 -1.13 3.52 -0.66
C GLU A 120 -0.96 4.71 -1.61
N SER A 121 -1.85 5.71 -1.56
CA SER A 121 -1.69 6.92 -2.37
C SER A 121 -0.41 7.69 -2.03
N VAL A 122 -0.11 7.85 -0.73
CA VAL A 122 1.13 8.49 -0.25
C VAL A 122 2.38 7.73 -0.73
N ARG A 123 2.37 6.39 -0.62
CA ARG A 123 3.50 5.58 -1.10
C ARG A 123 3.72 5.75 -2.60
N GLU A 124 2.65 5.66 -3.39
CA GLU A 124 2.75 5.80 -4.84
C GLU A 124 3.22 7.20 -5.24
N ARG A 125 2.75 8.24 -4.55
CA ARG A 125 3.20 9.60 -4.81
C ARG A 125 4.68 9.81 -4.48
N LEU A 126 5.17 9.26 -3.37
CA LEU A 126 6.60 9.28 -3.07
C LEU A 126 7.42 8.53 -4.15
N ARG A 127 6.90 7.41 -4.65
CA ARG A 127 7.54 6.65 -5.73
C ARG A 127 7.62 7.47 -7.02
N ASP A 128 6.57 8.23 -7.34
CA ASP A 128 6.55 9.12 -8.50
C ASP A 128 7.55 10.29 -8.32
N MET A 129 7.62 10.91 -7.14
CA MET A 129 8.63 11.93 -6.81
C MET A 129 10.07 11.41 -6.98
N ILE A 130 10.34 10.21 -6.46
CA ILE A 130 11.67 9.56 -6.62
C ILE A 130 11.95 9.26 -8.09
N ARG A 131 10.96 8.77 -8.85
CA ARG A 131 11.11 8.54 -10.28
C ARG A 131 11.47 9.82 -11.02
N GLU A 132 10.82 10.93 -10.69
CA GLU A 132 11.11 12.22 -11.31
C GLU A 132 12.56 12.66 -11.08
N LEU A 133 13.08 12.51 -9.85
CA LEU A 133 14.49 12.76 -9.54
C LEU A 133 15.45 11.88 -10.34
N VAL A 134 15.10 10.61 -10.54
CA VAL A 134 15.93 9.66 -11.31
C VAL A 134 15.89 9.96 -12.80
N VAL A 135 14.71 10.23 -13.35
CA VAL A 135 14.54 10.60 -14.77
C VAL A 135 15.24 11.93 -15.06
N GLY A 136 15.13 12.90 -14.15
CA GLY A 136 15.85 14.18 -14.20
C GLY A 136 17.35 14.07 -13.91
N ARG A 137 17.88 12.86 -13.68
CA ARG A 137 19.29 12.56 -13.36
C ARG A 137 19.84 13.35 -12.17
N VAL A 138 18.97 13.74 -11.23
CA VAL A 138 19.36 14.40 -9.98
C VAL A 138 19.96 13.39 -9.01
N VAL A 139 19.46 12.14 -9.03
CA VAL A 139 20.00 11.04 -8.24
C VAL A 139 20.03 9.76 -9.06
N GLU A 140 21.10 8.98 -8.92
CA GLU A 140 21.14 7.60 -9.37
C GLU A 140 20.56 6.66 -8.31
N HIS A 141 19.42 6.05 -8.60
CA HIS A 141 18.79 5.11 -7.68
C HIS A 141 19.46 3.73 -7.76
N ARG A 142 19.95 3.25 -6.62
CA ARG A 142 20.55 1.92 -6.47
C ARG A 142 19.63 1.01 -5.65
N PRO A 143 19.53 -0.29 -5.97
CA PRO A 143 18.77 -1.25 -5.15
C PRO A 143 19.24 -1.20 -3.69
N GLY A 144 18.30 -1.17 -2.75
CA GLY A 144 18.58 -1.12 -1.31
C GLY A 144 18.84 0.30 -0.76
N MET A 145 18.88 1.33 -1.60
CA MET A 145 19.03 2.72 -1.15
C MET A 145 17.81 3.18 -0.35
N THR A 146 18.05 3.72 0.83
CA THR A 146 16.98 4.25 1.68
C THR A 146 16.49 5.61 1.17
N VAL A 147 15.27 5.99 1.57
CA VAL A 147 14.71 7.32 1.24
C VAL A 147 15.59 8.43 1.83
N ALA A 148 16.13 8.26 3.04
CA ALA A 148 17.00 9.24 3.67
C ALA A 148 18.31 9.45 2.89
N GLU A 149 18.96 8.36 2.45
CA GLU A 149 20.15 8.44 1.60
C GLU A 149 19.85 9.09 0.25
N LEU A 150 18.69 8.78 -0.34
CA LEU A 150 18.25 9.39 -1.60
C LEU A 150 18.03 10.90 -1.44
N THR A 151 17.36 11.31 -0.36
CA THR A 151 17.16 12.73 -0.03
C THR A 151 18.49 13.45 0.17
N ALA A 152 19.43 12.85 0.90
CA ALA A 152 20.77 13.42 1.08
C ALA A 152 21.55 13.51 -0.24
N ALA A 153 21.42 12.52 -1.12
CA ALA A 153 22.03 12.54 -2.45
C ALA A 153 21.43 13.64 -3.34
N ALA A 154 20.10 13.76 -3.36
CA ALA A 154 19.40 14.79 -4.12
C ALA A 154 19.80 16.19 -3.65
N ALA A 155 19.89 16.39 -2.33
CA ALA A 155 20.28 17.65 -1.71
C ALA A 155 21.69 18.11 -2.08
N ARG A 156 22.63 17.17 -2.32
CA ARG A 156 23.99 17.51 -2.78
C ARG A 156 24.00 18.09 -4.19
N VAL A 157 23.07 17.64 -5.05
CA VAL A 157 23.00 18.08 -6.46
C VAL A 157 22.10 19.30 -6.61
N ARG A 158 20.94 19.31 -5.93
CA ARG A 158 19.98 20.41 -5.93
C ARG A 158 19.48 20.67 -4.51
N PRO A 159 20.10 21.59 -3.73
CA PRO A 159 19.73 21.82 -2.33
C PRO A 159 18.25 22.16 -2.10
N ARG A 160 17.62 22.87 -3.04
CA ARG A 160 16.21 23.28 -2.93
C ARG A 160 15.20 22.14 -2.98
N VAL A 161 15.56 20.96 -3.48
CA VAL A 161 14.67 19.78 -3.46
C VAL A 161 14.61 19.12 -2.09
N HIS A 162 15.54 19.45 -1.19
CA HIS A 162 15.64 18.81 0.12
C HIS A 162 14.39 19.02 0.99
N PRO A 163 13.88 20.26 1.22
CA PRO A 163 12.71 20.47 2.07
C PRO A 163 11.47 19.66 1.64
N PRO A 164 11.01 19.70 0.37
CA PRO A 164 9.81 18.96 -0.01
C PRO A 164 9.99 17.44 0.08
N LEU A 165 11.17 16.94 -0.34
CA LEU A 165 11.46 15.51 -0.32
C LEU A 165 11.66 14.97 1.11
N HIS A 166 12.28 15.73 2.00
CA HIS A 166 12.43 15.38 3.40
C HIS A 166 11.08 15.30 4.10
N ALA A 167 10.22 16.32 3.92
CA ALA A 167 8.88 16.31 4.49
C ALA A 167 8.03 15.13 3.98
N ALA A 168 8.14 14.80 2.69
CA ALA A 168 7.49 13.63 2.11
C ALA A 168 7.99 12.30 2.72
N GLY A 169 9.31 12.19 2.92
CA GLY A 169 9.93 11.06 3.61
C GLY A 169 9.46 10.91 5.06
N THR A 170 9.27 12.01 5.78
CA THR A 170 8.74 12.00 7.15
C THR A 170 7.29 11.52 7.18
N ILE A 171 6.42 12.04 6.32
CA ILE A 171 5.02 11.57 6.22
C ILE A 171 4.98 10.07 5.91
N PHE A 172 5.77 9.62 4.93
CA PHE A 172 5.86 8.21 4.61
C PHE A 172 6.32 7.38 5.81
N SER A 173 7.35 7.83 6.52
CA SER A 173 7.90 7.12 7.68
C SER A 173 6.88 7.01 8.82
N ASP A 174 6.12 8.07 9.08
CA ASP A 174 5.05 8.09 10.07
C ASP A 174 3.95 7.07 9.75
N LEU A 175 3.54 6.98 8.48
CA LEU A 175 2.51 6.05 8.06
C LEU A 175 3.01 4.60 8.02
N TRP A 176 4.22 4.36 7.51
CA TRP A 176 4.75 3.01 7.28
C TRP A 176 5.44 2.38 8.47
N TYR A 177 6.31 3.14 9.13
CA TYR A 177 7.14 2.62 10.22
C TYR A 177 6.51 2.90 11.57
N ALA A 178 5.95 4.11 11.77
CA ALA A 178 5.25 4.44 13.02
C ALA A 178 3.78 3.98 13.04
N GLN A 179 3.28 3.40 11.94
CA GLN A 179 1.93 2.81 11.83
C GLN A 179 0.80 3.79 12.19
N ARG A 180 1.00 5.08 11.91
CA ARG A 180 -0.03 6.11 12.11
C ARG A 180 -1.14 5.94 11.06
N PRO A 181 -2.41 6.18 11.41
CA PRO A 181 -3.50 6.08 10.46
C PRO A 181 -3.34 7.14 9.35
N ALA A 182 -3.42 6.70 8.09
CA ALA A 182 -3.41 7.61 6.96
C ALA A 182 -4.75 8.35 6.86
N THR A 183 -4.68 9.63 6.49
CA THR A 183 -5.83 10.53 6.40
C THR A 183 -5.81 11.29 5.07
N PRO A 184 -6.93 11.88 4.63
CA PRO A 184 -6.97 12.70 3.42
C PRO A 184 -5.95 13.85 3.43
N GLU A 185 -5.69 14.41 4.61
CA GLU A 185 -4.73 15.50 4.79
C GLU A 185 -3.30 15.07 4.44
N HIS A 186 -2.93 13.82 4.71
CA HIS A 186 -1.62 13.29 4.33
C HIS A 186 -1.48 13.19 2.80
N ASP A 187 -2.52 12.74 2.08
CA ASP A 187 -2.48 12.71 0.60
C ASP A 187 -2.41 14.13 0.02
N ARG A 188 -3.24 15.06 0.53
CA ARG A 188 -3.20 16.47 0.12
C ARG A 188 -1.80 17.05 0.33
N ARG A 189 -1.21 16.83 1.51
CA ARG A 189 0.13 17.34 1.82
C ARG A 189 1.19 16.73 0.90
N MET A 190 1.12 15.44 0.63
CA MET A 190 2.02 14.79 -0.32
C MET A 190 1.86 15.33 -1.75
N ARG A 191 0.64 15.71 -2.17
CA ARG A 191 0.40 16.37 -3.46
C ARG A 191 1.05 17.74 -3.56
N GLU A 192 0.94 18.55 -2.51
CA GLU A 192 1.63 19.84 -2.40
C GLU A 192 3.15 19.65 -2.51
N LEU A 193 3.71 18.74 -1.73
CA LEU A 193 5.15 18.45 -1.72
C LEU A 193 5.66 17.94 -3.08
N ALA A 194 4.88 17.12 -3.78
CA ALA A 194 5.21 16.67 -5.13
C ALA A 194 5.19 17.84 -6.14
N THR A 195 4.23 18.76 -5.99
CA THR A 195 4.15 19.97 -6.84
C THR A 195 5.34 20.90 -6.58
N ASP A 196 5.70 21.10 -5.31
CA ASP A 196 6.86 21.90 -4.93
C ASP A 196 8.17 21.27 -5.45
N LEU A 197 8.32 19.95 -5.31
CA LEU A 197 9.46 19.23 -5.88
C LEU A 197 9.54 19.43 -7.41
N HIS A 198 8.42 19.26 -8.11
CA HIS A 198 8.36 19.44 -9.56
C HIS A 198 8.77 20.85 -9.98
N ARG A 199 8.37 21.88 -9.22
CA ARG A 199 8.78 23.27 -9.46
C ARG A 199 10.29 23.46 -9.31
N GLU A 200 10.87 22.92 -8.24
CA GLU A 200 12.32 22.98 -7.98
C GLU A 200 13.15 22.19 -9.03
N LEU A 201 12.55 21.15 -9.62
CA LEU A 201 13.17 20.37 -10.70
C LEU A 201 13.06 21.04 -12.06
N SER A 202 11.90 21.62 -12.36
CA SER A 202 11.64 22.32 -13.62
C SER A 202 12.34 23.68 -13.71
N GLY A 203 12.71 24.25 -12.56
CA GLY A 203 13.58 25.42 -12.49
C GLY A 203 12.94 26.67 -13.07
N ASP A 204 11.78 27.08 -12.53
CA ASP A 204 11.25 28.41 -12.84
C ASP A 204 12.09 29.48 -12.12
N PRO A 205 12.84 30.33 -12.83
CA PRO A 205 13.79 31.28 -12.24
C PRO A 205 13.09 32.62 -11.96
N GLU A 206 12.00 32.64 -11.20
CA GLU A 206 11.27 33.90 -10.91
C GLU A 206 11.90 34.75 -9.79
N ASP A 207 12.99 34.31 -9.15
CA ASP A 207 13.60 35.00 -8.00
C ASP A 207 15.01 35.59 -8.26
N GLY A 208 15.42 35.71 -9.52
CA GLY A 208 16.74 36.24 -9.91
C GLY A 208 16.82 37.72 -10.28
N GLU A 209 15.72 38.32 -10.79
CA GLU A 209 15.77 39.63 -11.47
C GLU A 209 14.95 40.70 -10.73
N ARG A 210 15.18 40.86 -9.43
CA ARG A 210 14.79 42.06 -8.67
C ARG A 210 15.92 42.44 -7.73
N ARG A 211 16.99 43.00 -8.28
CA ARG A 211 17.98 43.74 -7.50
C ARG A 211 18.43 44.98 -8.24
#